data_AF-A0A3D5PNQ1-F1
#
_entry.id   AF-A0A3D5PNQ1-F1
#
_cell.length_a   1.000
_cell.length_b   1.000
_cell.length_c   1.000
_cell.angle_alpha   90.00
_cell.angle_beta   90.00
_cell.angle_gamma   90.00
#
_symmetry.space_group_name_H-M   'P 1'
#
loop_
_entity.id
_entity.type
_entity.pdbx_description
1 polymer ?
#
loop_
_entity_poly.entity_id
_entity_poly.type
_entity_poly.pdbx_seq_one_letter_code
_entity_poly.pdbx_strand_id
1 'polypeptide(L)'
;MPSAPAHAGLCVVGVSLRPRSGLPDELEAFVDHYNHQRYHESLSNVTPADVYFGRDKAILRGRGKIKKKTIRQRHLQQQKQAA
;
A
#
# COMPACT_ATOMS: atom_id res chain seq x y z
N MET A 1 -48.62 3.36 -37.52
CA MET A 1 -48.88 3.19 -36.08
C MET A 1 -48.32 1.84 -35.64
N PRO A 2 -47.20 1.74 -34.94
CA PRO A 2 -46.81 0.49 -34.29
C PRO A 2 -47.37 0.46 -32.86
N SER A 3 -48.28 -0.47 -32.61
CA SER A 3 -48.70 -0.90 -31.27
C SER A 3 -47.71 -1.94 -30.73
N ALA A 4 -47.18 -1.69 -29.53
CA ALA A 4 -46.31 -2.60 -28.79
C ALA A 4 -47.10 -3.80 -28.21
N PRO A 5 -46.39 -4.91 -27.93
CA PRO A 5 -46.54 -5.56 -26.61
C PRO A 5 -45.15 -5.77 -25.98
N ALA A 6 -44.93 -5.34 -24.74
CA ALA A 6 -45.33 -6.04 -23.51
C ALA A 6 -44.29 -7.10 -23.10
N HIS A 7 -43.48 -6.71 -22.10
CA HIS A 7 -42.81 -7.54 -21.10
C HIS A 7 -41.71 -8.51 -21.55
N ALA A 8 -40.46 -8.05 -21.43
CA ALA A 8 -39.37 -8.88 -20.95
C ALA A 8 -38.54 -8.05 -19.97
N GLY A 9 -38.85 -8.20 -18.68
CA GLY A 9 -38.07 -7.61 -17.61
C GLY A 9 -36.69 -8.26 -17.57
N LEU A 10 -35.65 -7.49 -17.84
CA LEU A 10 -34.35 -7.69 -17.21
C LEU A 10 -34.14 -6.53 -16.24
N CYS A 11 -34.72 -6.67 -15.05
CA CYS A 11 -34.18 -5.99 -13.89
C CYS A 11 -32.80 -6.60 -13.62
N VAL A 12 -31.75 -5.97 -14.15
CA VAL A 12 -30.42 -6.13 -13.58
C VAL A 12 -30.51 -5.45 -12.23
N VAL A 13 -31.01 -6.18 -11.22
CA VAL A 13 -30.93 -5.75 -9.83
C VAL A 13 -29.45 -5.57 -9.58
N GLY A 14 -29.03 -4.31 -9.48
CA GLY A 14 -27.66 -3.95 -9.19
C GLY A 14 -27.22 -4.81 -8.02
N VAL A 15 -26.24 -5.68 -8.26
CA VAL A 15 -25.48 -6.27 -7.18
C VAL A 15 -24.74 -5.08 -6.59
N SER A 16 -25.36 -4.45 -5.59
CA SER A 16 -24.65 -3.59 -4.67
C SER A 16 -23.62 -4.51 -4.04
N LEU A 17 -22.42 -4.48 -4.59
CA LEU A 17 -21.25 -5.16 -4.06
C LEU A 17 -20.94 -4.45 -2.74
N ARG A 18 -21.69 -4.78 -1.69
CA ARG A 18 -21.22 -4.52 -0.33
C ARG A 18 -19.90 -5.25 -0.18
N PRO A 19 -18.91 -4.68 0.51
CA PRO A 19 -17.64 -5.35 0.70
C PRO A 19 -17.85 -6.71 1.34
N ARG A 20 -16.97 -7.66 0.99
CA ARG A 20 -16.99 -9.02 1.53
C ARG A 20 -16.63 -9.06 3.03
N SER A 21 -16.14 -7.93 3.54
CA SER A 21 -15.82 -7.71 4.96
C SER A 21 -17.07 -7.24 5.70
N GLY A 22 -17.25 -7.69 6.96
CA GLY A 22 -18.35 -7.22 7.82
C GLY A 22 -18.11 -5.84 8.42
N LEU A 23 -17.13 -5.08 7.90
CA LEU A 23 -16.75 -3.76 8.40
C LEU A 23 -17.42 -2.68 7.55
N PRO A 24 -17.75 -1.52 8.13
CA PRO A 24 -18.09 -0.34 7.34
C PRO A 24 -16.93 0.02 6.40
N ASP A 25 -17.24 0.46 5.17
CA ASP A 25 -16.26 0.78 4.12
C ASP A 25 -15.15 1.73 4.62
N GLU A 26 -15.51 2.72 5.43
CA GLU A 26 -14.58 3.68 6.01
C GLU A 26 -13.57 3.01 6.96
N LEU A 27 -14.00 1.99 7.71
CA LEU A 27 -13.13 1.25 8.60
C LEU A 27 -12.21 0.30 7.84
N GLU A 28 -12.71 -0.34 6.77
CA GLU A 28 -11.86 -1.17 5.90
C GLU A 28 -10.76 -0.33 5.24
N ALA A 29 -11.11 0.86 4.74
CA ALA A 29 -10.14 1.81 4.20
C ALA A 29 -9.12 2.28 5.25
N PHE A 30 -9.58 2.53 6.48
CA PHE A 30 -8.69 2.89 7.59
C PHE A 30 -7.71 1.77 7.94
N VAL A 31 -8.19 0.53 8.06
CA VAL A 31 -7.37 -0.64 8.39
C VAL A 31 -6.31 -0.88 7.31
N ASP A 32 -6.71 -0.83 6.04
CA ASP A 32 -5.77 -0.99 4.93
C ASP A 32 -4.69 0.10 4.94
N HIS A 33 -5.10 1.36 5.07
CA HIS A 33 -4.17 2.48 5.11
C HIS A 33 -3.19 2.37 6.29
N TYR A 34 -3.70 2.10 7.49
CA TYR A 34 -2.89 2.05 8.70
C TYR A 34 -1.87 0.90 8.68
N ASN A 35 -2.30 -0.29 8.23
CA ASN A 35 -1.48 -1.50 8.29
C ASN A 35 -0.53 -1.67 7.11
N HIS A 36 -0.93 -1.22 5.92
CA HIS A 36 -0.18 -1.53 4.69
C HIS A 36 0.47 -0.32 4.04
N GLN A 37 -0.03 0.90 4.27
CA GLN A 37 0.43 2.08 3.56
C GLN A 37 1.18 3.07 4.46
N ARG A 38 0.78 3.17 5.74
CA ARG A 38 1.36 4.10 6.69
C ARG A 38 2.65 3.54 7.31
N TYR A 39 3.73 4.31 7.19
CA TYR A 39 4.97 4.05 7.92
C TYR A 39 4.89 4.66 9.33
N HIS A 40 5.42 3.94 10.32
CA HIS A 40 5.40 4.39 11.71
C HIS A 40 6.82 4.57 12.26
N GLU A 41 7.08 5.72 12.87
CA GLU A 41 8.40 6.07 13.39
C GLU A 41 8.86 5.14 14.51
N SER A 42 7.94 4.76 15.41
CA SER A 42 8.19 3.78 16.48
C SER A 42 8.62 2.41 15.94
N LEU A 43 8.26 2.09 14.69
CA LEU A 43 8.64 0.88 13.99
C LEU A 43 9.81 1.13 13.01
N SER A 44 10.64 2.14 13.25
CA SER A 44 11.75 2.50 12.35
C SER A 44 11.29 2.78 10.91
N ASN A 45 10.10 3.35 10.74
CA ASN A 45 9.46 3.64 9.46
C ASN A 45 9.27 2.39 8.59
N VAL A 46 8.83 1.28 9.19
CA VAL A 46 8.20 0.15 8.47
C VAL A 46 6.69 0.13 8.73
N THR A 47 5.96 -0.61 7.90
CA THR A 47 4.50 -0.75 8.05
C THR A 47 4.17 -1.76 9.16
N PRO A 48 3.02 -1.65 9.84
CA PRO A 48 2.61 -2.62 10.85
C PRO A 48 2.48 -4.04 10.27
N ALA A 49 1.98 -4.17 9.04
CA ALA A 49 1.91 -5.46 8.37
C ALA A 49 3.29 -6.09 8.19
N ASP A 50 4.31 -5.32 7.80
CA ASP A 50 5.68 -5.85 7.66
C ASP A 50 6.28 -6.31 8.98
N VAL A 51 5.93 -5.66 10.09
CA VAL A 51 6.32 -6.12 11.44
C VAL A 51 5.58 -7.40 11.80
N TYR A 52 4.26 -7.43 11.58
CA TYR A 52 3.43 -8.60 11.86
C TYR A 52 3.89 -9.85 11.10
N PHE A 53 4.20 -9.70 9.80
CA PHE A 53 4.73 -10.79 8.97
C PHE A 53 6.24 -11.02 9.13
N GLY A 54 6.92 -10.28 10.02
CA GLY A 54 8.36 -10.45 10.31
C GLY A 54 9.32 -10.08 9.17
N ARG A 55 8.87 -9.25 8.21
CA ARG A 55 9.67 -8.76 7.07
C ARG A 55 10.50 -7.53 7.41
N ASP A 56 10.16 -6.83 8.49
CA ASP A 56 10.82 -5.63 9.02
C ASP A 56 12.35 -5.71 9.03
N LYS A 57 12.92 -6.79 9.58
CA LYS A 57 14.37 -6.95 9.70
C LYS A 57 15.05 -7.02 8.33
N ALA A 58 14.42 -7.65 7.35
CA ALA A 58 14.97 -7.73 6.00
C ALA A 58 14.97 -6.36 5.32
N ILE A 59 13.88 -5.60 5.47
CA ILE A 59 13.74 -4.23 4.96
C ILE A 59 14.83 -3.33 5.55
N LEU A 60 14.98 -3.32 6.87
CA LEU A 60 15.95 -2.48 7.57
C LEU A 60 17.40 -2.84 7.19
N ARG A 61 17.72 -4.14 7.05
CA ARG A 61 19.03 -4.58 6.55
C ARG A 61 19.30 -4.08 5.13
N GLY A 62 18.31 -4.16 4.23
CA GLY A 62 18.41 -3.65 2.87
C GLY A 62 18.70 -2.14 2.84
N ARG A 63 17.92 -1.37 3.60
CA ARG A 63 18.11 0.09 3.75
C ARG A 63 19.48 0.44 4.30
N GLY A 64 19.97 -0.30 5.30
CA GLY A 64 21.30 -0.10 5.87
C GLY A 64 22.43 -0.29 4.85
N LYS A 65 22.32 -1.31 3.98
CA LYS A 65 23.29 -1.54 2.89
C LYS A 65 23.30 -0.39 1.89
N ILE A 66 22.13 0.08 1.46
CA ILE A 66 21.98 1.20 0.53
C ILE A 66 22.59 2.47 1.14
N LYS A 67 22.23 2.82 2.38
CA LYS A 67 22.77 4.01 3.06
C LYS A 67 24.29 4.01 3.11
N LYS A 68 24.90 2.88 3.47
CA LYS A 68 26.38 2.73 3.49
C LYS A 68 26.99 2.93 2.10
N LYS A 69 26.40 2.33 1.06
CA LYS A 69 26.88 2.46 -0.32
C LYS A 69 26.81 3.92 -0.79
N THR A 70 25.69 4.60 -0.55
CA THR A 70 25.49 5.99 -0.96
C THR A 70 26.47 6.94 -0.25
N ILE A 71 26.69 6.77 1.07
CA ILE A 71 27.67 7.58 1.81
C ILE A 71 29.07 7.38 1.25
N ARG A 72 29.50 6.13 1.01
CA ARG A 72 30.81 5.84 0.41
C ARG A 72 30.96 6.51 -0.95
N GLN A 73 29.96 6.39 -1.82
CA GLN A 73 29.99 7.01 -3.14
C GLN A 73 30.13 8.54 -3.06
N ARG A 74 29.40 9.17 -2.12
CA ARG A 74 29.50 10.61 -1.88
C ARG A 74 30.91 11.02 -1.44
N HIS A 75 31.53 10.28 -0.52
CA HIS A 75 32.90 10.57 -0.08
C HIS A 75 33.91 10.45 -1.23
N LEU A 76 33.79 9.42 -2.07
CA LEU A 76 34.65 9.26 -3.25
C LEU A 76 34.49 10.42 -4.24
N GLN A 77 33.25 10.88 -4.46
CA GLN A 77 32.99 12.01 -5.34
C GLN A 77 33.59 13.31 -4.78
N GLN A 78 33.48 13.55 -3.47
CA GLN A 78 34.09 14.70 -2.81
C GLN A 78 35.62 14.68 -2.91
N GLN A 79 36.26 13.52 -2.69
CA GLN A 79 37.72 13.39 -2.86
C GLN A 79 38.17 13.71 -4.29
N LYS A 80 37.40 13.26 -5.30
CA LYS A 80 37.69 13.59 -6.71
C LYS A 80 37.52 15.07 -7.04
N GLN A 81 36.65 15.78 -6.35
CA GLN A 81 36.43 17.22 -6.55
C GLN A 81 37.48 18.09 -5.85
N ALA A 82 38.13 17.55 -4.82
CA ALA A 82 39.15 18.26 -4.04
C ALA A 82 40.58 18.05 -4.56
N ALA A 83 40.77 17.17 -5.55
CA ALA A 83 42.01 16.96 -6.29
C ALA A 83 42.00 17.76 -7.58
#